data_AF-A0A941RP87-F1
#
_entry.id   AF-A0A941RP87-F1
#
_cell.length_a   1.000
_cell.length_b   1.000
_cell.length_c   1.000
_cell.angle_alpha   90.00
_cell.angle_beta   90.00
_cell.angle_gamma   90.00
#
_symmetry.space_group_name_H-M   'P 1'
#
loop_
_entity.id
_entity.type
_entity.pdbx_description
1 polymer ?
#
loop_
_entity_poly.entity_id
_entity_poly.type
_entity_poly.pdbx_seq_one_letter_code
_entity_poly.pdbx_strand_id
1 'polypeptide(L)'
;MGFRVYQLGELFGIILLLGSTAMQMFYLDPLKREIEWRLAAFSNQQSAQVEIKAIYDSRIILLQALNAPADKIAAAESAREESLNRFKTADANISDFMIAKESVEDNLQYIVMVLFAIGTLLAGFGRVMEMRAHRN
;
A
#
# COMPACT_ATOMS: atom_id res chain seq x y z
N MET A 1 14.78 -39.64 -27.24
CA MET A 1 13.77 -38.56 -27.20
C MET A 1 14.46 -37.29 -26.76
N GLY A 2 14.82 -36.41 -27.70
CA GLY A 2 15.47 -35.13 -27.37
C GLY A 2 14.41 -34.06 -27.16
N PHE A 3 14.48 -33.33 -26.05
CA PHE A 3 13.65 -32.14 -25.82
C PHE A 3 13.86 -31.16 -26.96
N ARG A 4 12.78 -30.77 -27.64
CA ARG A 4 12.87 -29.76 -28.70
C ARG A 4 12.93 -28.37 -28.05
N VAL A 5 13.67 -27.45 -28.67
CA VAL A 5 13.92 -26.10 -28.12
C VAL A 5 12.64 -25.36 -27.74
N TYR A 6 11.54 -25.57 -28.47
CA TYR A 6 10.24 -24.96 -28.15
C TYR A 6 9.56 -25.53 -26.91
N GLN A 7 9.80 -26.79 -26.53
CA GLN A 7 9.29 -27.39 -25.29
C GLN A 7 10.05 -26.89 -24.06
N LEU A 8 11.35 -26.61 -24.21
CA LEU A 8 12.14 -25.91 -23.19
C LEU A 8 11.65 -24.47 -22.99
N GLY A 9 11.33 -23.77 -24.09
CA GLY A 9 10.71 -22.45 -24.05
C GLY A 9 9.34 -22.47 -23.34
N GLU A 10 8.51 -23.47 -23.61
CA GLU A 10 7.23 -23.64 -22.92
C GLU A 10 7.40 -23.86 -21.42
N LEU A 11 8.28 -24.78 -21.03
CA LEU A 11 8.55 -25.07 -19.62
C LEU A 11 9.05 -23.82 -18.87
N PHE A 12 9.97 -23.09 -19.48
CA PHE A 12 10.46 -21.83 -18.91
C PHE A 12 9.34 -20.79 -18.79
N GLY A 13 8.50 -20.67 -19.83
CA GLY A 13 7.33 -19.79 -19.80
C GLY A 13 6.36 -20.12 -18.66
N ILE A 14 6.08 -21.40 -18.45
CA ILE A 14 5.24 -21.88 -17.34
C ILE A 14 5.87 -21.55 -15.99
N ILE A 15 7.18 -21.73 -15.81
CA ILE A 15 7.88 -21.38 -14.57
C ILE A 15 7.76 -19.88 -14.28
N LEU A 16 7.90 -19.03 -15.30
CA LEU A 16 7.73 -17.58 -15.14
C LEU A 16 6.30 -17.19 -14.75
N LEU A 17 5.29 -17.85 -15.33
CA LEU A 17 3.88 -17.65 -14.99
C LEU A 17 3.54 -18.08 -13.56
N LEU A 18 4.06 -19.22 -13.13
CA LEU A 18 3.91 -19.70 -11.76
C LEU A 18 4.64 -18.75 -10.79
N GLY A 19 5.83 -18.29 -11.17
CA GLY A 19 6.62 -17.32 -10.40
C GLY A 19 5.92 -15.97 -10.25
N SER A 20 5.31 -15.44 -11.32
CA SER A 20 4.55 -14.18 -11.26
C SER A 20 3.31 -14.32 -10.39
N THR A 21 2.58 -15.43 -10.52
CA THR A 21 1.39 -15.73 -9.70
C THR A 21 1.75 -15.87 -8.22
N ALA A 22 2.84 -16.57 -7.91
CA ALA A 22 3.34 -16.71 -6.55
C ALA A 22 3.77 -15.35 -5.97
N MET A 23 4.49 -14.52 -6.73
CA MET A 23 4.86 -13.19 -6.26
C MET A 23 3.66 -12.28 -6.01
N GLN A 24 2.64 -12.38 -6.86
CA GLN A 24 1.41 -11.64 -6.66
C GLN A 24 0.71 -12.05 -5.36
N MET A 25 0.47 -13.35 -5.15
CA MET A 25 -0.23 -13.85 -3.97
C MET A 25 0.54 -13.68 -2.65
N PHE A 26 1.85 -13.93 -2.66
CA PHE A 26 2.61 -14.01 -1.41
C PHE A 26 3.29 -12.71 -1.00
N TYR A 27 3.47 -11.77 -1.92
CA TYR A 27 4.20 -10.53 -1.63
C TYR A 27 3.38 -9.29 -1.97
N LEU A 28 2.77 -9.24 -3.15
CA LEU A 28 2.12 -8.03 -3.65
C LEU A 28 0.75 -7.78 -3.01
N ASP A 29 -0.12 -8.80 -2.99
CA ASP A 29 -1.45 -8.69 -2.40
C ASP A 29 -1.39 -8.42 -0.87
N PRO A 30 -0.51 -9.07 -0.09
CA PRO A 30 -0.35 -8.75 1.33
C PRO A 30 0.16 -7.32 1.56
N LEU A 31 1.09 -6.85 0.73
CA LEU A 31 1.66 -5.50 0.83
C LEU A 31 0.61 -4.43 0.56
N LYS A 32 -0.16 -4.58 -0.54
CA LYS A 32 -1.31 -3.72 -0.88
C LYS A 32 -2.30 -3.62 0.26
N ARG A 33 -2.70 -4.77 0.79
CA ARG A 33 -3.64 -4.82 1.92
C ARG A 33 -3.08 -4.10 3.15
N GLU A 34 -1.80 -4.28 3.48
CA GLU A 34 -1.21 -3.57 4.63
C GLU A 34 -1.23 -2.05 4.43
N ILE A 35 -0.90 -1.57 3.23
CA ILE A 35 -0.93 -0.14 2.89
C ILE A 35 -2.36 0.41 3.00
N GLU A 36 -3.35 -0.29 2.43
CA GLU A 36 -4.76 0.10 2.51
C GLU A 36 -5.26 0.21 3.96
N TRP A 37 -4.95 -0.79 4.79
CA TRP A 37 -5.35 -0.79 6.20
C TRP A 37 -4.73 0.38 6.98
N ARG A 38 -3.47 0.70 6.71
CA ARG A 38 -2.80 1.84 7.36
C ARG A 38 -3.31 3.18 6.86
N LEU A 39 -3.62 3.30 5.57
CA LEU A 39 -4.23 4.49 5.00
C LEU A 39 -5.64 4.74 5.60
N ALA A 40 -6.43 3.68 5.78
CA ALA A 40 -7.73 3.77 6.45
C ALA A 40 -7.57 4.19 7.93
N ALA A 41 -6.60 3.62 8.65
CA ALA A 41 -6.30 4.03 10.03
C ALA A 41 -5.87 5.50 10.13
N PHE A 42 -5.04 5.97 9.18
CA PHE A 42 -4.60 7.35 9.09
C PHE A 42 -5.74 8.32 8.79
N SER A 43 -6.62 7.98 7.85
CA SER A 43 -7.81 8.78 7.55
C SER A 43 -8.70 8.93 8.79
N ASN A 44 -8.91 7.84 9.54
CA ASN A 44 -9.64 7.89 10.81
C ASN A 44 -8.92 8.77 11.86
N GLN A 45 -7.59 8.73 11.93
CA GLN A 45 -6.80 9.58 12.82
C GLN A 45 -6.92 11.06 12.45
N GLN A 46 -6.87 11.42 11.16
CA GLN A 46 -7.11 12.80 10.72
C GLN A 46 -8.52 13.28 11.06
N SER A 47 -9.54 12.46 10.83
CA SER A 47 -10.91 12.80 11.23
C SER A 47 -11.03 13.03 12.74
N ALA A 48 -10.41 12.16 13.55
CA ALA A 48 -10.36 12.33 15.00
C ALA A 48 -9.59 13.60 15.42
N GLN A 49 -8.49 13.93 14.74
CA GLN A 49 -7.72 15.15 15.00
C GLN A 49 -8.57 16.41 14.75
N VAL A 50 -9.33 16.44 13.64
CA VAL A 50 -10.24 17.55 13.31
C VAL A 50 -11.34 17.68 14.37
N GLU A 51 -11.93 16.56 14.78
CA GLU A 51 -12.98 16.55 15.81
C GLU A 51 -12.46 17.03 17.17
N ILE A 52 -11.31 16.50 17.62
CA ILE A 52 -10.67 16.90 18.87
C ILE A 52 -10.31 18.39 18.84
N LYS A 53 -9.77 18.87 17.71
CA LYS A 53 -9.49 20.30 17.52
C LYS A 53 -10.77 21.14 17.70
N ALA A 54 -11.87 20.73 17.07
CA ALA A 54 -13.15 21.45 17.14
C ALA A 54 -13.73 21.46 18.57
N ILE A 55 -13.60 20.37 19.32
CA ILE A 55 -14.02 20.27 20.73
C ILE A 55 -13.21 21.24 21.60
N TYR A 56 -11.88 21.23 21.46
CA TYR A 56 -11.02 22.15 22.23
C TYR A 56 -11.24 23.61 21.84
N ASP A 57 -11.37 23.92 20.54
CA ASP A 57 -11.66 25.28 20.05
C ASP A 57 -12.99 25.78 20.64
N SER A 58 -14.02 24.93 20.63
CA SER A 58 -15.33 25.25 21.22
C SER A 58 -15.24 25.48 22.74
N ARG A 59 -14.46 24.65 23.46
CA ARG A 59 -14.22 24.82 24.89
C ARG A 59 -13.49 26.13 25.21
N ILE A 60 -12.48 26.49 24.42
CA ILE A 60 -11.73 27.75 24.58
C ILE A 60 -12.64 28.95 24.32
N ILE A 61 -13.45 28.92 23.26
CA ILE A 61 -14.43 29.98 22.95
C ILE A 61 -15.43 30.16 24.10
N LEU A 62 -15.94 29.07 24.68
CA LEU A 62 -16.84 29.13 25.84
C LEU A 62 -16.15 29.72 27.06
N LEU A 63 -14.91 29.32 27.36
CA LEU A 63 -14.14 29.88 28.48
C LEU A 63 -13.87 31.38 28.29
N GLN A 64 -13.57 31.82 27.06
CA GLN A 64 -13.41 33.22 26.72
C GLN A 64 -14.72 34.00 26.85
N ALA A 65 -15.83 33.45 26.34
CA ALA A 65 -17.15 34.07 26.45
C ALA A 65 -17.63 34.21 27.90
N LEU A 66 -17.22 33.29 28.78
CA LEU A 66 -17.50 33.33 30.22
C LEU A 66 -16.52 34.19 31.02
N ASN A 67 -15.57 34.87 30.37
CA ASN A 67 -14.52 35.66 31.03
C ASN A 67 -13.76 34.86 32.10
N ALA A 68 -13.50 33.57 31.81
CA ALA A 68 -12.79 32.69 32.72
C ALA A 68 -11.35 33.19 32.96
N PRO A 69 -10.74 32.84 34.12
CA PRO A 69 -9.36 33.23 34.43
C PRO A 69 -8.38 32.81 33.33
N ALA A 70 -7.41 33.68 33.01
CA ALA A 70 -6.42 33.45 31.96
C ALA A 70 -5.68 32.11 32.11
N ASP A 71 -5.43 31.68 33.35
CA ASP A 71 -4.80 30.39 33.67
C ASP A 71 -5.60 29.18 33.16
N LYS A 72 -6.94 29.26 33.16
CA LYS A 72 -7.82 28.18 32.66
C LYS A 72 -7.89 28.14 31.14
N ILE A 73 -7.75 29.29 30.49
CA ILE A 73 -7.68 29.39 29.02
C ILE A 73 -6.33 28.85 28.54
N ALA A 74 -5.23 29.27 29.17
CA ALA A 74 -3.89 28.78 28.86
C ALA A 74 -3.74 27.26 29.08
N ALA A 75 -4.33 26.72 30.16
CA ALA A 75 -4.35 25.27 30.39
C ALA A 75 -5.14 24.50 29.32
N ALA A 76 -6.24 25.08 28.80
CA ALA A 76 -7.03 24.47 27.73
C ALA A 76 -6.31 24.53 26.37
N GLU A 77 -5.59 25.62 26.09
CA GLU A 77 -4.74 25.77 24.91
C GLU A 77 -3.54 24.79 24.94
N SER A 78 -2.88 24.66 26.08
CA SER A 78 -1.78 23.71 26.26
C SER A 78 -2.24 22.25 26.08
N ALA A 79 -3.39 21.88 26.64
CA ALA A 79 -3.95 20.54 26.47
C ALA A 79 -4.36 20.24 25.02
N ARG A 80 -4.85 21.25 24.29
CA ARG A 80 -5.12 21.16 22.85
C ARG A 80 -3.84 20.92 22.06
N GLU A 81 -2.79 21.70 22.35
CA GLU A 81 -1.52 21.64 21.63
C GLU A 81 -0.79 20.31 21.88
N GLU A 82 -0.80 19.82 23.12
CA GLU A 82 -0.28 18.49 23.46
C GLU A 82 -1.02 17.38 22.70
N SER A 83 -2.36 17.45 22.67
CA SER A 83 -3.19 16.47 21.97
C SER A 83 -2.94 16.49 20.46
N LEU A 84 -2.84 17.68 19.85
CA LEU A 84 -2.58 17.84 18.42
C LEU A 84 -1.16 17.42 18.01
N ASN A 85 -0.17 17.62 18.87
CA ASN A 85 1.21 17.18 18.59
C ASN A 85 1.32 15.66 18.51
N ARG A 86 0.58 14.91 19.34
CA ARG A 86 0.55 13.43 19.26
C ARG A 86 0.04 12.94 17.90
N PHE A 87 -0.94 13.61 17.32
CA PHE A 87 -1.43 13.29 15.97
C PHE A 87 -0.41 13.66 14.89
N LYS A 88 0.24 14.83 14.95
CA LYS A 88 1.27 15.22 13.97
C LYS A 88 2.45 14.24 13.90
N THR A 89 2.89 13.72 15.05
CA THR A 89 3.98 12.72 15.09
C THR A 89 3.51 11.37 14.53
N ALA A 90 2.28 10.95 14.81
CA ALA A 90 1.71 9.74 14.22
C ALA A 90 1.57 9.87 12.70
N ASP A 91 1.16 11.05 12.23
CA ASP A 91 0.96 11.32 10.82
C ASP A 91 2.26 11.27 10.01
N ALA A 92 3.34 11.88 10.54
CA ALA A 92 4.66 11.85 9.90
C ALA A 92 5.21 10.42 9.77
N ASN A 93 5.08 9.60 10.81
CA ASN A 93 5.55 8.21 10.78
C ASN A 93 4.77 7.35 9.78
N ILE A 94 3.47 7.59 9.59
CA ILE A 94 2.65 6.87 8.62
C ILE A 94 3.01 7.32 7.19
N SER A 95 3.22 8.62 6.96
CA SER A 95 3.64 9.14 5.67
C SER A 95 4.97 8.54 5.20
N ASP A 96 5.98 8.51 6.08
CA ASP A 96 7.29 7.90 5.75
C ASP A 96 7.17 6.40 5.46
N PHE A 97 6.33 5.70 6.23
CA PHE A 97 6.04 4.29 5.98
C PHE A 97 5.35 4.07 4.63
N MET A 98 4.38 4.91 4.26
CA MET A 98 3.67 4.82 2.98
C MET A 98 4.61 5.03 1.80
N ILE A 99 5.42 6.09 1.82
CA ILE A 99 6.38 6.40 0.75
C ILE A 99 7.34 5.23 0.53
N ALA A 100 7.85 4.64 1.61
CA ALA A 100 8.77 3.52 1.53
C ALA A 100 8.11 2.24 0.97
N LYS A 101 6.84 1.99 1.31
CA LYS A 101 6.13 0.76 0.92
C LYS A 101 5.50 0.84 -0.46
N GLU A 102 5.02 2.00 -0.87
CA GLU A 102 4.49 2.28 -2.20
C GLU A 102 5.57 2.05 -3.27
N SER A 103 6.79 2.54 -3.04
CA SER A 103 7.91 2.31 -3.96
C SER A 103 8.26 0.82 -4.11
N VAL A 104 8.16 0.05 -3.02
CA VAL A 104 8.39 -1.40 -3.05
C VAL A 104 7.27 -2.12 -3.79
N GLU A 105 6.01 -1.71 -3.57
CA GLU A 105 4.84 -2.25 -4.26
C GLU A 105 4.94 -2.06 -5.78
N ASP A 106 5.23 -0.83 -6.23
CA ASP A 106 5.34 -0.49 -7.65
C ASP A 106 6.43 -1.31 -8.35
N ASN A 107 7.60 -1.42 -7.73
CA ASN A 107 8.69 -2.23 -8.27
C ASN A 107 8.30 -3.70 -8.37
N LEU A 108 7.64 -4.25 -7.34
CA LEU A 108 7.19 -5.63 -7.36
C LEU A 108 6.13 -5.86 -8.43
N GLN A 109 5.22 -4.91 -8.62
CA GLN A 109 4.18 -4.96 -9.65
C GLN A 109 4.76 -4.96 -11.04
N TYR A 110 5.77 -4.14 -11.28
CA TYR A 110 6.48 -4.15 -12.56
C TYR A 110 7.13 -5.51 -12.85
N ILE A 111 7.81 -6.10 -11.85
CA ILE A 111 8.44 -7.41 -11.99
C ILE A 111 7.39 -8.50 -12.29
N VAL A 112 6.26 -8.51 -11.57
CA VAL A 112 5.17 -9.46 -11.78
C VAL A 112 4.60 -9.34 -13.19
N MET A 113 4.36 -8.11 -13.67
CA MET A 113 3.87 -7.87 -15.04
C MET A 113 4.85 -8.37 -16.10
N VAL A 114 6.14 -8.08 -15.95
CA VAL A 114 7.18 -8.51 -16.90
C VAL A 114 7.26 -10.04 -16.95
N LEU A 115 7.28 -10.71 -15.79
CA LEU A 115 7.31 -12.17 -15.72
C LEU A 115 6.06 -12.80 -16.32
N PHE A 116 4.90 -12.22 -16.07
CA PHE A 116 3.65 -12.69 -16.64
C PHE A 116 3.63 -12.54 -18.17
N ALA A 117 4.04 -11.38 -18.70
CA ALA A 117 4.07 -11.11 -20.13
C ALA A 117 5.05 -12.04 -20.86
N ILE A 118 6.29 -12.15 -20.36
CA ILE A 118 7.32 -13.03 -20.94
C ILE A 118 6.90 -14.50 -20.82
N GLY A 119 6.38 -14.90 -19.65
CA GLY A 119 5.90 -16.25 -19.41
C GLY A 119 4.78 -16.66 -20.36
N THR A 120 3.80 -15.78 -20.57
CA THR A 120 2.68 -16.00 -21.50
C THR A 120 3.17 -16.18 -22.93
N LEU A 121 4.09 -15.32 -23.38
CA LEU A 121 4.64 -15.38 -24.73
C LEU A 121 5.42 -16.68 -24.97
N LEU A 122 6.27 -17.08 -24.03
CA LEU A 122 7.09 -18.28 -24.16
C LEU A 122 6.27 -19.57 -24.07
N ALA A 123 5.33 -19.64 -23.12
CA ALA A 123 4.41 -20.76 -22.98
C ALA A 123 3.48 -20.88 -24.20
N GLY A 124 2.89 -19.76 -24.64
CA GLY A 124 2.02 -19.72 -25.81
C GLY A 124 2.74 -20.10 -27.10
N PHE A 125 3.96 -19.59 -27.32
CA PHE A 125 4.75 -19.92 -28.49
C PHE A 125 5.12 -21.41 -28.56
N GLY A 126 5.58 -21.98 -27.44
CA GLY A 126 5.93 -23.40 -27.37
C GLY A 126 4.72 -24.30 -27.68
N ARG A 127 3.56 -23.97 -27.11
CA ARG A 127 2.31 -24.70 -27.32
C ARG A 127 1.79 -24.61 -28.76
N VAL A 128 1.90 -23.44 -29.40
CA VAL A 128 1.54 -23.26 -30.82
C VAL A 128 2.48 -24.03 -31.74
N MET A 129 3.78 -24.06 -31.45
CA MET A 129 4.76 -24.82 -32.23
C MET A 129 4.57 -26.33 -32.09
N GLU A 130 4.21 -26.81 -30.90
CA GLU A 130 3.85 -28.20 -30.69
C GLU A 130 2.61 -28.59 -31.51
N MET A 131 1.55 -27.77 -31.50
CA MET A 131 0.37 -28.00 -32.33
C MET A 131 0.67 -28.04 -33.83
N ARG A 132 1.57 -27.18 -34.33
CA ARG A 132 2.01 -27.21 -35.74
C ARG A 132 2.82 -28.46 -36.06
N ALA A 133 3.70 -28.89 -35.16
CA ALA A 133 4.53 -30.08 -35.34
C ALA A 133 3.73 -31.39 -35.32
N HIS A 134 2.54 -31.41 -34.73
CA HIS A 134 1.62 -32.56 -34.76
C HIS A 134 0.66 -32.55 -35.96
N ARG A 135 0.56 -31.44 -36.69
CA ARG A 135 -0.37 -31.26 -37.81
C ARG A 135 0.28 -31.50 -39.18
N ASN A 136 1.61 -31.50 -39.23
CA ASN A 136 2.44 -31.90 -40.37
C ASN A 136 2.91 -33.34 -40.18
#